data_AF-A0A2J7QYV4-F1
#
_entry.id   AF-A0A2J7QYV4-F1
#
_cell.length_a   1.000
_cell.length_b   1.000
_cell.length_c   1.000
_cell.angle_alpha   90.00
_cell.angle_beta   90.00
_cell.angle_gamma   90.00
#
_symmetry.space_group_name_H-M   'P 1'
#
loop_
_entity.id
_entity.type
_entity.pdbx_description
1 polymer ?
#
loop_
_entity_poly.entity_id
_entity_poly.type
_entity_poly.pdbx_seq_one_letter_code
_entity_poly.pdbx_strand_id
1 'polypeptide(L)'
;MIPPPSNQGIIREFEGKLDIFERLTVSLSSQLEAHKLNQSANAKMYNILAVIPTNQVAFQYACSAMDVDLITFDPDDTGLVRCNRKMYNLAVDRGLSFEIMYTPAVRDSTARKNIIQLAHLYHGFGKSKNIVISSGAASPFHVRGPYDVINLGLLFGLSEEQSKGAITTACRFLLIKAAGRRLGKTIVIANKDINEHNELDKDDTLENDEVDQELEQPVQKKFRQDSSENSIAPRIDT
;
A
#
# COMPACT_ATOMS: atom_id res chain seq x y z
N MET A 1 -20.77 -13.76 -4.73
CA MET A 1 -19.85 -13.06 -5.66
C MET A 1 -19.29 -11.85 -4.91
N ILE A 2 -18.03 -11.49 -5.13
CA ILE A 2 -17.41 -10.32 -4.48
C ILE A 2 -17.99 -9.05 -5.13
N PRO A 3 -18.53 -8.10 -4.36
CA PRO A 3 -19.08 -6.86 -4.93
C PRO A 3 -17.97 -6.01 -5.56
N PRO A 4 -18.27 -5.17 -6.56
CA PRO A 4 -17.32 -4.17 -7.02
C PRO A 4 -17.12 -3.07 -5.97
N PRO A 5 -15.99 -2.35 -5.99
CA PRO A 5 -15.77 -1.18 -5.13
C PRO A 5 -16.81 -0.08 -5.44
N SER A 6 -17.38 0.53 -4.40
CA SER A 6 -18.59 1.36 -4.51
C SER A 6 -18.39 2.83 -4.11
N ASN A 7 -17.25 3.20 -3.53
CA ASN A 7 -17.06 4.54 -2.94
C ASN A 7 -16.49 5.57 -3.92
N GLN A 8 -16.68 5.36 -5.23
CA GLN A 8 -16.15 6.24 -6.28
C GLN A 8 -16.62 7.69 -6.14
N GLY A 9 -17.83 7.92 -5.64
CA GLY A 9 -18.36 9.27 -5.41
C GLY A 9 -17.56 10.04 -4.35
N ILE A 10 -17.30 9.40 -3.21
CA ILE A 10 -16.52 9.99 -2.11
C ILE A 10 -15.07 10.22 -2.54
N ILE A 11 -14.48 9.28 -3.28
CA ILE A 11 -13.11 9.43 -3.79
C ILE A 11 -12.98 10.68 -4.66
N ARG A 12 -13.96 10.95 -5.54
CA ARG A 12 -13.97 12.15 -6.39
C ARG A 12 -14.20 13.44 -5.60
N GLU A 13 -15.04 13.39 -4.57
CA GLU A 13 -15.32 14.57 -3.72
C GLU A 13 -14.05 15.09 -3.01
N PHE A 14 -13.17 14.18 -2.60
CA PHE A 14 -11.96 14.50 -1.85
C PHE A 14 -10.67 14.49 -2.69
N GLU A 15 -10.78 14.42 -4.00
CA GLU A 15 -9.64 14.41 -4.92
C GLU A 15 -8.76 15.65 -4.70
N GLY A 16 -7.44 15.44 -4.58
CA GLY A 16 -6.47 16.51 -4.28
C GLY A 16 -6.42 16.97 -2.82
N LYS A 17 -7.32 16.50 -1.95
CA LYS A 17 -7.34 16.83 -0.51
C LYS A 17 -7.00 15.63 0.37
N LEU A 18 -7.54 14.46 0.03
CA LEU A 18 -7.36 13.23 0.78
C LEU A 18 -7.30 12.02 -0.16
N ASP A 19 -6.27 11.20 -0.01
CA ASP A 19 -6.18 9.93 -0.71
C ASP A 19 -7.04 8.87 -0.01
N ILE A 20 -8.14 8.50 -0.66
CA ILE A 20 -9.07 7.49 -0.16
C ILE A 20 -8.83 6.17 -0.90
N PHE A 21 -8.54 5.12 -0.13
CA PHE A 21 -8.30 3.77 -0.65
C PHE A 21 -9.40 2.81 -0.17
N GLU A 22 -9.83 1.92 -1.06
CA GLU A 22 -10.82 0.89 -0.74
C GLU A 22 -10.14 -0.44 -0.39
N ARG A 23 -10.49 -0.98 0.79
CA ARG A 23 -10.00 -2.26 1.31
C ARG A 23 -11.10 -3.31 1.25
N LEU A 24 -10.77 -4.52 0.77
CA LEU A 24 -11.60 -5.71 0.90
C LEU A 24 -11.01 -6.63 1.97
N THR A 25 -11.79 -6.95 2.99
CA THR A 25 -11.44 -7.94 4.03
C THR A 25 -12.28 -9.20 3.84
N VAL A 26 -11.65 -10.37 3.75
CA VAL A 26 -12.34 -11.65 3.51
C VAL A 26 -12.01 -12.65 4.62
N SER A 27 -13.05 -13.23 5.23
CA SER A 27 -12.90 -14.35 6.15
C SER A 27 -12.68 -15.64 5.36
N LEU A 28 -11.62 -16.38 5.69
CA LEU A 28 -11.15 -17.52 4.91
C LEU A 28 -10.95 -18.75 5.77
N SER A 29 -11.54 -19.86 5.32
CA SER A 29 -11.46 -21.16 5.98
C SER A 29 -10.75 -22.21 5.12
N SER A 30 -10.77 -22.08 3.79
CA SER A 30 -10.22 -23.08 2.87
C SER A 30 -9.41 -22.48 1.73
N GLN A 31 -8.50 -23.27 1.16
CA GLN A 31 -7.72 -22.88 -0.02
C GLN A 31 -8.58 -22.68 -1.27
N LEU A 32 -9.74 -23.35 -1.35
CA LEU A 32 -10.67 -23.19 -2.47
C LEU A 32 -11.28 -21.78 -2.49
N GLU A 33 -11.62 -21.23 -1.34
CA GLU A 33 -12.10 -19.85 -1.21
C GLU A 33 -11.02 -18.85 -1.60
N ALA A 34 -9.76 -19.09 -1.20
CA ALA A 34 -8.63 -18.27 -1.61
C ALA A 34 -8.40 -18.30 -3.12
N HIS A 35 -8.57 -19.47 -3.76
CA HIS A 35 -8.48 -19.58 -5.20
C HIS A 35 -9.58 -18.78 -5.92
N LYS A 36 -10.82 -18.85 -5.41
CA LYS A 36 -11.94 -18.04 -5.92
C LYS A 36 -11.67 -16.54 -5.76
N LEU A 37 -11.07 -16.12 -4.65
CA LEU A 37 -10.67 -14.73 -4.41
C LEU A 37 -9.67 -14.25 -5.47
N ASN A 38 -8.63 -15.05 -5.74
CA ASN A 38 -7.59 -14.71 -6.72
C ASN A 38 -8.10 -14.64 -8.16
N GLN A 39 -9.12 -15.44 -8.49
CA GLN A 39 -9.77 -15.43 -9.81
C GLN A 39 -10.75 -14.26 -9.98
N SER A 40 -11.25 -13.68 -8.89
CA SER A 40 -12.26 -12.63 -8.97
C SER A 40 -11.70 -11.34 -9.57
N ALA A 41 -12.30 -10.87 -10.65
CA ALA A 41 -11.97 -9.57 -11.25
C ALA A 41 -12.23 -8.42 -10.27
N ASN A 42 -13.32 -8.49 -9.50
CA ASN A 42 -13.71 -7.45 -8.54
C ASN A 42 -12.70 -7.35 -7.39
N ALA A 43 -12.18 -8.48 -6.89
CA ALA A 43 -11.15 -8.47 -5.85
C ALA A 43 -9.88 -7.71 -6.29
N LYS A 44 -9.51 -7.80 -7.57
CA LYS A 44 -8.34 -7.09 -8.12
C LYS A 44 -8.55 -5.57 -8.22
N MET A 45 -9.79 -5.10 -8.21
CA MET A 45 -10.11 -3.66 -8.27
C MET A 45 -9.82 -2.95 -6.94
N TYR A 46 -9.96 -3.65 -5.80
CA TYR A 46 -9.68 -3.08 -4.47
C TYR A 46 -8.20 -2.75 -4.28
N ASN A 47 -7.94 -1.62 -3.61
CA ASN A 47 -6.59 -1.13 -3.36
C ASN A 47 -5.82 -2.05 -2.41
N ILE A 48 -6.46 -2.50 -1.33
CA ILE A 48 -5.88 -3.38 -0.30
C ILE A 48 -6.71 -4.65 -0.17
N LEU A 49 -6.05 -5.81 -0.18
CA LEU A 49 -6.66 -7.10 0.15
C LEU A 49 -6.21 -7.57 1.54
N ALA A 50 -7.18 -7.72 2.43
CA ALA A 50 -7.00 -8.22 3.79
C ALA A 50 -7.70 -9.57 4.00
N VAL A 51 -7.12 -10.42 4.86
CA VAL A 51 -7.69 -11.73 5.20
C VAL A 51 -7.87 -11.89 6.70
N ILE A 52 -9.01 -12.48 7.10
CA ILE A 52 -9.26 -13.01 8.44
C ILE A 52 -9.24 -14.55 8.33
N PRO A 53 -8.13 -15.22 8.67
CA PRO A 53 -8.09 -16.67 8.66
C PRO A 53 -8.89 -17.21 9.85
N THR A 54 -9.81 -18.16 9.61
CA THR A 54 -10.69 -18.73 10.64
C THR A 54 -10.15 -20.04 11.23
N ASN A 55 -9.10 -20.61 10.64
CA ASN A 55 -8.44 -21.81 11.15
C ASN A 55 -6.93 -21.80 10.87
N GLN A 56 -6.21 -22.71 11.52
CA GLN A 56 -4.75 -22.80 11.45
C GLN A 56 -4.22 -23.06 10.03
N VAL A 57 -4.94 -23.87 9.24
CA VAL A 57 -4.53 -24.22 7.86
C VAL A 57 -4.65 -23.03 6.93
N ALA A 58 -5.75 -22.28 7.04
CA ALA A 58 -5.97 -21.04 6.30
C ALA A 58 -4.92 -19.98 6.67
N PHE A 59 -4.56 -19.85 7.96
CA PHE A 59 -3.51 -18.95 8.40
C PHE A 59 -2.14 -19.31 7.81
N GLN A 60 -1.74 -20.58 7.85
CA GLN A 60 -0.48 -21.02 7.26
C GLN A 60 -0.45 -20.75 5.75
N TYR A 61 -1.56 -20.99 5.05
CA TYR A 61 -1.67 -20.69 3.62
C TYR A 61 -1.59 -19.19 3.33
N ALA A 62 -2.25 -18.35 4.13
CA ALA A 62 -2.16 -16.90 4.04
C ALA A 62 -0.70 -16.42 4.17
N CYS A 63 0.02 -16.92 5.18
CA CYS A 63 1.41 -16.58 5.42
C CYS A 63 2.37 -17.09 4.35
N SER A 64 2.10 -18.22 3.69
CA SER A 64 3.06 -18.89 2.80
C SER A 64 2.87 -18.63 1.31
N ALA A 65 1.64 -18.68 0.80
CA ALA A 65 1.38 -18.73 -0.64
C ALA A 65 0.33 -17.75 -1.14
N MET A 66 -0.58 -17.29 -0.27
CA MET A 66 -1.69 -16.43 -0.68
C MET A 66 -1.23 -15.02 -1.08
N ASP A 67 -1.81 -14.46 -2.14
CA ASP A 67 -1.50 -13.11 -2.64
C ASP A 67 -2.39 -12.06 -1.97
N VAL A 68 -2.06 -11.74 -0.72
CA VAL A 68 -2.75 -10.77 0.13
C VAL A 68 -1.76 -9.76 0.71
N ASP A 69 -2.26 -8.59 1.10
CA ASP A 69 -1.43 -7.48 1.57
C ASP A 69 -1.37 -7.42 3.11
N LEU A 70 -2.49 -7.73 3.76
CA LEU A 70 -2.72 -7.56 5.19
C LEU A 70 -3.36 -8.81 5.81
N ILE A 71 -2.82 -9.29 6.92
CA ILE A 71 -3.48 -10.27 7.78
C ILE A 71 -4.09 -9.54 8.95
N THR A 72 -5.38 -9.76 9.15
CA THR A 72 -6.15 -9.21 10.28
C THR A 72 -6.85 -10.34 11.01
N PHE A 73 -7.57 -10.00 12.07
CA PHE A 73 -8.22 -10.96 12.95
C PHE A 73 -9.53 -10.38 13.44
N ASP A 74 -10.43 -11.27 13.81
CA ASP A 74 -11.65 -10.88 14.48
C ASP A 74 -11.33 -10.59 15.96
N PRO A 75 -11.57 -9.37 16.47
CA PRO A 75 -11.36 -9.06 17.88
C PRO A 75 -12.28 -9.85 18.81
N ASP A 76 -13.42 -10.34 18.32
CA ASP A 76 -14.37 -11.11 19.10
C ASP A 76 -14.04 -12.62 19.06
N ASP A 77 -13.17 -13.07 18.14
CA ASP A 77 -12.78 -14.48 17.94
C ASP A 77 -11.26 -14.68 17.87
N THR A 78 -10.55 -14.20 18.90
CA THR A 78 -9.08 -14.17 18.92
C THR A 78 -8.44 -15.55 19.22
N GLY A 79 -9.24 -16.60 19.47
CA GLY A 79 -8.78 -17.89 20.00
C GLY A 79 -8.49 -18.99 18.98
N LEU A 80 -8.99 -18.86 17.75
CA LEU A 80 -8.99 -19.97 16.77
C LEU A 80 -7.66 -20.18 16.03
N VAL A 81 -6.85 -19.14 15.89
CA VAL A 81 -5.61 -19.18 15.08
C VAL A 81 -4.40 -18.90 15.96
N ARG A 82 -3.51 -19.89 16.07
CA ARG A 82 -2.24 -19.74 16.78
C ARG A 82 -1.15 -19.32 15.80
N CYS A 83 -0.78 -18.05 15.87
CA CYS A 83 0.41 -17.57 15.18
C CYS A 83 1.66 -18.17 15.85
N ASN A 84 2.67 -18.51 15.05
CA ASN A 84 3.95 -18.98 15.53
C ASN A 84 5.07 -18.15 14.88
N ARG A 85 6.24 -18.11 15.53
CA ARG A 85 7.38 -17.32 15.06
C ARG A 85 7.83 -17.65 13.64
N LYS A 86 7.76 -18.92 13.21
CA LYS A 86 8.15 -19.31 11.85
C LYS A 86 7.21 -18.71 10.80
N MET A 87 5.90 -18.82 11.02
CA MET A 87 4.87 -18.31 10.12
C MET A 87 4.82 -16.79 10.13
N TYR A 88 5.03 -16.15 11.30
CA TYR A 88 5.12 -14.70 11.39
C TYR A 88 6.27 -14.16 10.52
N ASN A 89 7.48 -14.69 10.72
CA ASN A 89 8.63 -14.24 9.93
C ASN A 89 8.46 -14.56 8.45
N LEU A 90 7.92 -15.72 8.08
CA LEU A 90 7.62 -16.05 6.69
C LEU A 90 6.66 -15.03 6.03
N ALA A 91 5.62 -14.60 6.75
CA ALA A 91 4.70 -13.59 6.25
C ALA A 91 5.39 -12.22 6.09
N VAL A 92 6.18 -11.82 7.10
CA VAL A 92 6.96 -10.57 7.07
C VAL A 92 7.96 -10.55 5.91
N ASP A 93 8.67 -11.66 5.67
CA ASP A 93 9.67 -11.79 4.61
C ASP A 93 9.03 -11.70 3.21
N ARG A 94 7.77 -12.15 3.07
CA ARG A 94 6.96 -11.97 1.85
C ARG A 94 6.40 -10.55 1.70
N GLY A 95 6.57 -9.71 2.72
CA GLY A 95 6.08 -8.34 2.77
C GLY A 95 4.60 -8.22 3.14
N LEU A 96 4.03 -9.21 3.85
CA LEU A 96 2.69 -9.07 4.43
C LEU A 96 2.78 -8.19 5.68
N SER A 97 1.73 -7.42 5.93
CA SER A 97 1.56 -6.67 7.17
C SER A 97 0.58 -7.38 8.10
N PHE A 98 0.73 -7.17 9.41
CA PHE A 98 -0.23 -7.61 10.43
C PHE A 98 -0.97 -6.39 10.98
N GLU A 99 -2.30 -6.44 11.01
CA GLU A 99 -3.12 -5.35 11.54
C GLU A 99 -3.23 -5.45 13.07
N ILE A 100 -3.26 -4.33 13.79
CA ILE A 100 -3.75 -4.24 15.17
C ILE A 100 -4.83 -3.18 15.22
N MET A 101 -6.08 -3.61 15.44
CA MET A 101 -7.20 -2.70 15.64
C MET A 101 -7.24 -2.22 17.09
N TYR A 102 -7.17 -0.91 17.34
CA TYR A 102 -7.17 -0.39 18.72
C TYR A 102 -8.57 -0.21 19.31
N THR A 103 -9.64 -0.05 18.52
CA THR A 103 -11.01 0.15 19.05
C THR A 103 -11.45 -0.94 20.02
N PRO A 104 -11.19 -2.24 19.78
CA PRO A 104 -11.45 -3.31 20.75
C PRO A 104 -10.84 -3.05 22.14
N ALA A 105 -9.69 -2.38 22.22
CA ALA A 105 -9.06 -2.02 23.50
C ALA A 105 -9.82 -0.94 24.27
N VAL A 106 -10.57 -0.09 23.56
CA VAL A 106 -11.33 1.03 24.12
C VAL A 106 -12.77 0.61 24.45
N ARG A 107 -13.36 -0.28 23.65
CA ARG A 107 -14.79 -0.65 23.72
C ARG A 107 -15.13 -1.55 24.92
N ASP A 108 -14.44 -2.67 25.04
CA ASP A 108 -14.80 -3.72 25.99
C ASP A 108 -13.57 -4.26 26.74
N SER A 109 -13.77 -4.62 28.01
CA SER A 109 -12.69 -5.10 28.88
C SER A 109 -12.14 -6.48 28.49
N THR A 110 -12.97 -7.35 27.91
CA THR A 110 -12.58 -8.68 27.44
C THR A 110 -11.81 -8.55 26.14
N ALA A 111 -12.37 -7.83 25.17
CA ALA A 111 -11.72 -7.56 23.89
C ALA A 111 -10.37 -6.84 24.08
N ARG A 112 -10.28 -5.94 25.08
CA ARG A 112 -9.02 -5.29 25.49
C ARG A 112 -7.94 -6.28 25.90
N LYS A 113 -8.27 -7.30 26.69
CA LYS A 113 -7.28 -8.31 27.09
C LYS A 113 -6.78 -9.10 25.88
N ASN A 114 -7.69 -9.49 25.00
CA ASN A 114 -7.37 -10.28 23.82
C ASN A 114 -6.44 -9.54 22.86
N ILE A 115 -6.75 -8.27 22.55
CA ILE A 115 -5.93 -7.48 21.62
C ILE A 115 -4.54 -7.16 22.18
N ILE A 116 -4.45 -6.83 23.47
CA ILE A 116 -3.16 -6.60 24.14
C ILE A 116 -2.34 -7.89 24.14
N GLN A 117 -2.96 -9.02 24.48
CA GLN A 117 -2.28 -10.32 24.45
C GLN A 117 -1.77 -10.66 23.05
N LEU A 118 -2.58 -10.45 22.01
CA LEU A 118 -2.19 -10.68 20.62
C LEU A 118 -1.04 -9.79 20.17
N ALA A 119 -1.06 -8.51 20.55
CA ALA A 119 0.03 -7.59 20.24
C ALA A 119 1.37 -8.03 20.87
N HIS A 120 1.33 -8.45 22.15
CA HIS A 120 2.50 -9.00 22.82
C HIS A 120 2.99 -10.32 22.19
N LEU A 121 2.08 -11.14 21.64
CA LEU A 121 2.48 -12.32 20.88
C LEU A 121 3.26 -11.93 19.62
N TYR A 122 2.82 -10.93 18.85
CA TYR A 122 3.58 -10.44 17.69
C TYR A 122 4.95 -9.87 18.08
N HIS A 123 5.03 -9.17 19.21
CA HIS A 123 6.32 -8.75 19.76
C HIS A 123 7.21 -9.95 20.08
N GLY A 124 6.66 -10.97 20.75
CA GLY A 124 7.38 -12.19 21.10
C GLY A 124 7.87 -13.00 19.88
N PHE A 125 7.09 -13.01 18.79
CA PHE A 125 7.41 -13.77 17.60
C PHE A 125 8.46 -13.12 16.71
N GLY A 126 8.26 -11.84 16.36
CA GLY A 126 9.08 -11.19 15.35
C GLY A 126 9.47 -9.76 15.70
N LYS A 127 9.44 -9.39 16.99
CA LYS A 127 9.73 -8.02 17.46
C LYS A 127 8.86 -6.97 16.78
N SER A 128 7.61 -7.32 16.50
CA SER A 128 6.62 -6.40 15.95
C SER A 128 6.97 -5.79 14.58
N LYS A 129 7.69 -6.54 13.75
CA LYS A 129 7.97 -6.13 12.36
C LYS A 129 6.70 -6.14 11.52
N ASN A 130 6.55 -5.13 10.64
CA ASN A 130 5.43 -4.96 9.71
C ASN A 130 4.05 -5.00 10.38
N ILE A 131 3.92 -4.32 11.52
CA ILE A 131 2.62 -4.10 12.16
C ILE A 131 2.03 -2.78 11.68
N VAL A 132 0.74 -2.80 11.36
CA VAL A 132 -0.07 -1.62 11.06
C VAL A 132 -1.11 -1.45 12.15
N ILE A 133 -1.15 -0.29 12.79
CA ILE A 133 -2.21 0.02 13.76
C ILE A 133 -3.35 0.73 13.04
N SER A 134 -4.56 0.21 13.18
CA SER A 134 -5.77 0.79 12.61
C SER A 134 -6.82 1.03 13.69
N SER A 135 -7.81 1.87 13.39
CA SER A 135 -8.90 2.13 14.32
C SER A 135 -9.84 0.94 14.42
N GLY A 136 -10.28 0.35 13.31
CA GLY A 136 -11.38 -0.63 13.31
C GLY A 136 -12.67 -0.04 13.89
N ALA A 137 -12.83 1.28 13.84
CA ALA A 137 -13.93 2.00 14.47
C ALA A 137 -15.20 1.93 13.61
N ALA A 138 -16.30 1.46 14.19
CA ALA A 138 -17.63 1.53 13.57
C ALA A 138 -18.35 2.87 13.83
N SER A 139 -17.87 3.65 14.80
CA SER A 139 -18.47 4.93 15.20
C SER A 139 -17.38 6.02 15.23
N PRO A 140 -17.69 7.25 14.78
CA PRO A 140 -16.74 8.37 14.79
C PRO A 140 -16.12 8.64 16.17
N PHE A 141 -16.87 8.40 17.26
CA PHE A 141 -16.41 8.61 18.63
C PHE A 141 -15.25 7.68 19.07
N HIS A 142 -14.99 6.62 18.31
CA HIS A 142 -13.88 5.70 18.59
C HIS A 142 -12.59 6.07 17.85
N VAL A 143 -12.62 7.06 16.96
CA VAL A 143 -11.40 7.54 16.29
C VAL A 143 -10.55 8.36 17.29
N ARG A 144 -9.24 8.21 17.21
CA ARG A 144 -8.24 8.89 18.05
C ARG A 144 -7.22 9.61 17.18
N GLY A 145 -6.60 10.65 17.74
CA GLY A 145 -5.53 11.37 17.07
C GLY A 145 -4.29 10.49 16.90
N PRO A 146 -3.42 10.76 15.90
CA PRO A 146 -2.26 9.92 15.61
C PRO A 146 -1.31 9.78 16.81
N TYR A 147 -1.10 10.85 17.59
CA TYR A 147 -0.26 10.79 18.79
C TYR A 147 -0.87 9.95 19.91
N ASP A 148 -2.20 9.95 20.06
CA ASP A 148 -2.87 9.05 21.01
C ASP A 148 -2.70 7.59 20.61
N VAL A 149 -2.76 7.31 19.30
CA VAL A 149 -2.52 5.96 18.76
C VAL A 149 -1.07 5.51 18.98
N ILE A 150 -0.09 6.42 18.84
CA ILE A 150 1.32 6.14 19.16
C ILE A 150 1.45 5.75 20.65
N ASN A 151 0.81 6.51 21.54
CA ASN A 151 0.83 6.24 22.97
C ASN A 151 0.14 4.90 23.32
N LEU A 152 -0.97 4.58 22.65
CA LEU A 152 -1.60 3.26 22.77
C LEU A 152 -0.70 2.13 22.27
N GLY A 153 0.16 2.39 21.28
CA GLY A 153 1.15 1.43 20.80
C GLY A 153 2.10 0.92 21.90
N LEU A 154 2.40 1.75 22.91
CA LEU A 154 3.20 1.34 24.06
C LEU A 154 2.49 0.24 24.89
N LEU A 155 1.16 0.31 25.00
CA LEU A 155 0.35 -0.72 25.68
C LEU A 155 0.34 -2.04 24.90
N PHE A 156 0.57 -1.99 23.60
CA PHE A 156 0.70 -3.15 22.71
C PHE A 156 2.11 -3.76 22.72
N GLY A 157 3.02 -3.28 23.57
CA GLY A 157 4.39 -3.78 23.68
C GLY A 157 5.29 -3.31 22.54
N LEU A 158 4.93 -2.24 21.86
CA LEU A 158 5.78 -1.57 20.87
C LEU A 158 6.62 -0.50 21.54
N SER A 159 7.81 -0.22 21.01
CA SER A 159 8.52 1.03 21.35
C SER A 159 7.80 2.23 20.74
N GLU A 160 8.15 3.45 21.19
CA GLU A 160 7.62 4.68 20.60
C GLU A 160 7.95 4.78 19.10
N GLU A 161 9.18 4.43 18.73
CA GLU A 161 9.63 4.38 17.33
C GLU A 161 8.82 3.36 16.52
N GLN A 162 8.60 2.16 17.06
CA GLN A 162 7.78 1.14 16.41
C GLN A 162 6.32 1.57 16.27
N SER A 163 5.77 2.24 17.27
CA SER A 163 4.39 2.74 17.27
C SER A 163 4.20 3.83 16.23
N LYS A 164 5.15 4.78 16.14
CA LYS A 164 5.19 5.80 15.09
C LYS A 164 5.36 5.15 13.72
N GLY A 165 6.26 4.19 13.59
CA GLY A 165 6.47 3.42 12.36
C GLY A 165 5.23 2.66 11.91
N ALA A 166 4.44 2.11 12.84
CA ALA A 166 3.24 1.33 12.56
C ALA A 166 2.12 2.16 11.91
N ILE A 167 2.03 3.46 12.21
CA ILE A 167 1.04 4.36 11.60
C ILE A 167 1.58 5.12 10.38
N THR A 168 2.92 5.20 10.21
CA THR A 168 3.57 5.93 9.12
C THR A 168 4.20 4.99 8.09
N THR A 169 5.44 4.55 8.35
CA THR A 169 6.26 3.76 7.42
C THR A 169 5.62 2.42 7.06
N ALA A 170 5.04 1.70 8.03
CA ALA A 170 4.37 0.42 7.77
C ALA A 170 3.11 0.59 6.90
N CYS A 171 2.32 1.64 7.14
CA CYS A 171 1.17 1.98 6.29
C CYS A 171 1.60 2.31 4.85
N ARG A 172 2.67 3.10 4.69
CA ARG A 172 3.24 3.41 3.37
C ARG A 172 3.73 2.13 2.66
N PHE A 173 4.44 1.27 3.39
CA PHE A 173 4.90 -0.01 2.87
C PHE A 173 3.74 -0.90 2.41
N LEU A 174 2.67 -1.00 3.21
CA LEU A 174 1.45 -1.73 2.87
C LEU A 174 0.83 -1.20 1.57
N LEU A 175 0.71 0.13 1.42
CA LEU A 175 0.14 0.74 0.22
C LEU A 175 0.99 0.47 -1.03
N ILE A 176 2.31 0.56 -0.93
CA ILE A 176 3.23 0.25 -2.04
C ILE A 176 3.12 -1.23 -2.43
N LYS A 177 3.10 -2.13 -1.44
CA LYS A 177 2.92 -3.56 -1.66
C LYS A 177 1.61 -3.86 -2.39
N ALA A 178 0.52 -3.23 -1.93
CA ALA A 178 -0.81 -3.42 -2.49
C ALA A 178 -0.95 -2.83 -3.90
N ALA A 179 -0.27 -1.71 -4.19
CA ALA A 179 -0.10 -1.21 -5.54
C ALA A 179 0.66 -2.23 -6.42
N GLY A 180 1.75 -2.82 -5.90
CA GLY A 180 2.55 -3.87 -6.55
C GLY A 180 1.72 -5.07 -6.98
N ARG A 181 0.78 -5.49 -6.14
CA ARG A 181 -0.17 -6.56 -6.46
C ARG A 181 -1.11 -6.20 -7.62
N ARG A 182 -1.57 -4.95 -7.71
CA ARG A 182 -2.55 -4.50 -8.71
C ARG A 182 -1.93 -4.16 -10.07
N LEU A 183 -0.81 -3.44 -10.06
CA LEU A 183 -0.19 -2.87 -11.26
C LEU A 183 1.00 -3.70 -11.77
N GLY A 184 1.50 -4.65 -10.97
CA GLY A 184 2.66 -5.47 -11.27
C GLY A 184 3.89 -5.11 -10.44
N LYS A 185 4.93 -5.95 -10.53
CA LYS A 185 6.11 -5.91 -9.64
C LYS A 185 7.03 -4.70 -9.86
N THR A 186 6.90 -4.03 -11.00
CA THR A 186 7.66 -2.82 -11.33
C THR A 186 6.68 -1.66 -11.42
N ILE A 187 6.70 -0.78 -10.43
CA ILE A 187 5.87 0.42 -10.42
C ILE A 187 6.79 1.63 -10.40
N VAL A 188 6.64 2.48 -11.41
CA VAL A 188 7.21 3.82 -11.42
C VAL A 188 6.05 4.78 -11.14
N ILE A 189 6.04 5.37 -9.94
CA ILE A 189 5.09 6.43 -9.61
C ILE A 189 5.71 7.74 -10.08
N ALA A 190 5.23 8.27 -11.20
CA ALA A 190 5.62 9.60 -11.67
C ALA A 190 4.68 10.63 -11.05
N ASN A 191 5.18 11.41 -10.10
CA ASN A 191 4.46 12.58 -9.61
C ASN A 191 4.66 13.70 -10.63
N LYS A 192 3.57 14.17 -11.23
CA LYS A 192 3.58 15.41 -11.99
C LYS A 192 3.29 16.53 -11.00
N ASP A 193 4.31 17.26 -10.59
CA ASP A 193 4.11 18.48 -9.81
C ASP A 193 3.38 19.49 -10.71
N ILE A 194 2.10 19.71 -10.45
CA ILE A 194 1.34 20.77 -11.11
C ILE A 194 1.63 22.05 -10.32
N ASN A 195 2.69 22.77 -10.71
CA ASN A 195 2.83 24.17 -10.34
C ASN A 195 1.81 24.97 -11.15
N GLU A 196 0.61 25.18 -10.60
CA GLU A 196 -0.31 26.20 -11.11
C GLU A 196 0.22 27.58 -10.67
N HIS A 197 1.10 28.16 -11.49
CA HIS A 197 1.30 29.61 -11.45
C HIS A 197 0.09 30.27 -12.12
N ASN A 198 -0.81 30.81 -11.30
CA ASN A 198 -1.83 31.77 -11.73
C ASN A 198 -1.13 33.06 -12.16
N GLU A 199 -0.85 33.24 -13.44
CA GLU A 199 -0.69 34.57 -14.03
C GLU A 199 -2.07 35.06 -14.46
N LEU A 200 -2.64 35.92 -13.62
CA LEU A 200 -3.83 36.71 -13.94
C LEU A 200 -3.43 37.86 -14.88
N ASP A 201 -4.04 37.83 -16.06
CA ASP A 201 -4.46 38.94 -16.92
C ASP A 201 -3.84 40.32 -16.64
N LYS A 202 -2.99 40.77 -17.57
CA LYS A 202 -2.94 42.18 -17.97
C LYS A 202 -3.22 42.29 -19.46
N ASP A 203 -4.48 42.62 -19.71
CA ASP A 203 -4.98 43.20 -20.95
C ASP A 203 -4.30 44.57 -21.14
N ASP A 204 -3.59 44.75 -22.24
CA ASP A 204 -3.38 46.05 -22.87
C ASP A 204 -3.40 45.81 -24.38
N THR A 205 -4.55 46.10 -24.96
CA THR A 205 -4.80 46.31 -26.39
C THR A 205 -3.81 47.30 -27.03
N LEU A 206 -3.65 47.17 -28.35
CA LEU A 206 -3.17 48.11 -29.41
C LEU A 206 -2.18 47.33 -30.30
N GLU A 207 -2.26 47.21 -31.62
CA GLU A 207 -3.08 47.75 -32.70
C GLU A 207 -3.00 46.74 -33.86
N ASN A 208 -4.05 46.68 -34.69
CA ASN A 208 -3.95 46.07 -36.01
C ASN A 208 -3.01 46.89 -36.88
N ASP A 209 -2.06 46.24 -37.54
CA ASP A 209 -1.60 46.67 -38.86
C ASP A 209 -1.28 45.44 -39.74
N GLU A 210 -1.69 45.57 -40.98
CA GLU A 210 -1.81 44.58 -42.03
C GLU A 210 -0.47 44.17 -42.68
N VAL A 211 -0.43 42.90 -43.12
CA VAL A 211 0.14 42.41 -44.40
C VAL A 211 1.68 42.36 -44.55
N ASP A 212 2.25 41.15 -44.65
CA ASP A 212 2.68 40.61 -45.95
C ASP A 212 3.15 39.14 -45.89
N GLN A 213 2.87 38.42 -46.98
CA GLN A 213 3.26 37.04 -47.25
C GLN A 213 4.76 36.96 -47.57
N GLU A 214 5.46 35.97 -47.01
CA GLU A 214 6.50 35.26 -47.77
C GLU A 214 6.72 33.84 -47.22
N LEU A 215 6.49 32.88 -48.10
CA LEU A 215 6.74 31.45 -47.94
C LEU A 215 8.24 31.19 -48.05
N GLU A 216 8.85 30.50 -47.08
CA GLU A 216 10.01 29.65 -47.37
C GLU A 216 10.28 28.59 -46.27
N GLN A 217 10.17 27.33 -46.65
CA GLN A 217 10.88 26.16 -46.10
C GLN A 217 11.30 25.31 -47.31
N PRO A 218 12.25 24.34 -47.24
CA PRO A 218 13.09 23.90 -46.11
C PRO A 218 14.58 23.73 -46.49
N VAL A 219 15.49 23.57 -45.51
CA VAL A 219 16.78 22.90 -45.78
C VAL A 219 17.08 21.79 -44.78
N GLN A 220 16.99 20.56 -45.29
CA GLN A 220 17.48 19.32 -44.70
C GLN A 220 19.01 19.32 -44.65
N LYS A 221 19.62 18.92 -43.52
CA LYS A 221 21.00 18.43 -43.51
C LYS A 221 21.03 16.94 -43.16
N LYS A 222 21.37 16.15 -44.18
CA LYS A 222 21.68 14.72 -44.14
C LYS A 222 22.98 14.44 -43.37
N PHE A 223 22.92 13.30 -42.69
CA PHE A 223 23.99 12.42 -42.19
C PHE A 223 25.25 12.35 -43.06
N ARG A 224 26.42 12.25 -42.42
CA ARG A 224 27.56 11.48 -42.94
C ARG A 224 28.17 10.62 -41.84
N GLN A 225 28.14 9.33 -42.09
CA GLN A 225 28.74 8.22 -41.37
C GLN A 225 29.90 7.78 -42.27
N ASP A 226 31.12 7.76 -41.76
CA ASP A 226 32.25 7.12 -42.44
C ASP A 226 32.98 6.21 -41.46
N SER A 227 32.99 4.93 -41.84
CA SER A 227 33.76 3.83 -41.30
C SER A 227 34.93 3.54 -42.23
N SER A 228 36.13 3.34 -41.70
CA SER A 228 37.08 2.38 -42.28
C SER A 228 38.18 2.01 -41.29
N GLU A 229 38.58 0.75 -41.45
CA GLU A 229 39.47 -0.07 -40.64
C GLU A 229 40.91 0.45 -40.62
N ASN A 230 41.67 0.18 -39.54
CA ASN A 230 42.86 -0.64 -39.73
C ASN A 230 43.38 -1.30 -38.44
N SER A 231 43.86 -2.51 -38.69
CA SER A 231 44.55 -3.48 -37.83
C SER A 231 45.77 -2.95 -37.05
N ILE A 232 46.12 -3.65 -35.96
CA ILE A 232 47.47 -4.20 -35.62
C ILE A 232 47.57 -4.41 -34.10
N ALA A 233 47.67 -5.67 -33.67
CA ALA A 233 48.18 -6.07 -32.35
C ALA A 233 49.72 -6.00 -32.32
N PRO A 234 50.36 -5.92 -31.15
CA PRO A 234 51.17 -7.09 -30.79
C PRO A 234 51.30 -7.42 -29.28
N ARG A 235 51.45 -8.73 -29.07
CA ARG A 235 52.36 -9.50 -28.20
C ARG A 235 52.50 -9.22 -26.69
N ILE A 236 52.17 -10.30 -25.99
CA ILE A 236 52.68 -10.81 -24.71
C ILE A 236 54.20 -11.01 -24.79
N ASP A 237 54.91 -10.70 -23.69
CA ASP A 237 56.15 -11.38 -23.30
C ASP A 237 56.25 -11.47 -21.77
N THR A 238 56.64 -12.69 -21.33
CA THR A 238 57.05 -13.23 -20.02
C THR A 238 56.09 -13.20 -18.83
#